data_AF-A0A9E3EA39-F1
#
_entry.id   AF-A0A9E3EA39-F1
#
_cell.length_a   1.000
_cell.length_b   1.000
_cell.length_c   1.000
_cell.angle_alpha   90.00
_cell.angle_beta   90.00
_cell.angle_gamma   90.00
#
_symmetry.space_group_name_H-M   'P 1'
#
loop_
_entity.id
_entity.type
_entity.pdbx_description
1 polymer ?
#
loop_
_entity_poly.entity_id
_entity_poly.type
_entity_poly.pdbx_seq_one_letter_code
_entity_poly.pdbx_strand_id
1 'polypeptide(L)' 'MASTEQKRKLLRAKIAVALHDELGRVPKDEEVDQIFLLTRVMYKAILGLHYKRQEQKKAGQLAIF' A
#
# COMPACT_ATOMS: atom_id res chain seq x y z
N MET A 1 -13.04 1.97 13.52
CA MET A 1 -12.19 2.05 12.31
C MET A 1 -10.89 1.29 12.59
N ALA A 2 -10.38 0.50 11.63
CA ALA A 2 -9.09 -0.16 11.82
C ALA A 2 -7.96 0.87 12.05
N SER A 3 -7.11 0.62 13.04
CA SER A 3 -5.98 1.48 13.38
C SER A 3 -5.00 1.60 12.21
N THR A 4 -4.21 2.67 12.18
CA THR A 4 -3.16 2.85 11.16
C THR A 4 -2.18 1.69 11.14
N GLU A 5 -1.89 1.11 12.31
CA GLU A 5 -1.03 -0.05 12.44
C GLU A 5 -1.66 -1.31 11.85
N GLN A 6 -2.93 -1.58 12.15
CA GLN A 6 -3.68 -2.69 11.55
C GLN A 6 -3.70 -2.61 10.01
N LYS A 7 -3.88 -1.40 9.46
CA LYS A 7 -3.83 -1.19 8.00
C LYS A 7 -2.45 -1.46 7.41
N ARG A 8 -1.37 -1.07 8.11
CA ARG A 8 0.00 -1.36 7.68
C ARG A 8 0.29 -2.86 7.72
N LYS A 9 -0.12 -3.54 8.80
CA LYS A 9 0.03 -5.00 8.94
C LYS A 9 -0.72 -5.74 7.83
N LEU A 10 -1.95 -5.33 7.54
CA LEU A 10 -2.74 -5.89 6.45
C LEU A 10 -2.06 -5.69 5.09
N LEU A 11 -1.51 -4.50 4.83
CA LEU A 11 -0.81 -4.25 3.56
C LEU A 11 0.44 -5.14 3.41
N ARG A 12 1.23 -5.30 4.48
CA ARG A 12 2.38 -6.24 4.48
C ARG A 12 1.93 -7.67 4.19
N ALA A 13 0.85 -8.13 4.82
CA ALA A 13 0.31 -9.47 4.57
C ALA A 13 -0.14 -9.66 3.11
N LYS A 14 -0.82 -8.67 2.52
CA LYS A 14 -1.21 -8.71 1.10
C LYS A 14 0.00 -8.79 0.16
N ILE A 15 1.05 -8.02 0.46
CA ILE A 15 2.31 -8.06 -0.29
C ILE A 15 2.96 -9.44 -0.17
N ALA A 16 3.02 -10.01 1.03
CA ALA A 16 3.60 -11.33 1.24
C ALA A 16 2.85 -12.42 0.45
N VAL A 17 1.51 -12.37 0.43
CA VAL A 17 0.69 -13.30 -0.37
C VAL A 17 0.96 -13.13 -1.87
N ALA A 18 1.02 -11.90 -2.37
CA ALA A 18 1.31 -11.64 -3.78
C ALA A 18 2.73 -12.11 -4.16
N LEU A 19 3.73 -11.81 -3.33
CA LEU A 19 5.11 -12.26 -3.56
C LEU A 19 5.24 -13.78 -3.50
N HIS A 20 4.50 -14.44 -2.61
CA HIS A 20 4.49 -15.90 -2.55
C HIS A 20 3.99 -16.52 -3.86
N ASP A 21 2.91 -15.96 -4.42
CA ASP A 21 2.32 -16.42 -5.69
C ASP A 21 3.31 -16.23 -6.85
N GLU A 22 3.94 -15.06 -6.96
CA GLU A 22 4.90 -14.73 -8.03
C GLU A 22 6.22 -15.51 -7.93
N LEU A 23 6.74 -15.71 -6.71
CA LEU A 23 8.04 -16.35 -6.50
C LEU A 23 7.94 -17.89 -6.44
N GLY A 24 6.75 -18.45 -6.25
CA GLY A 24 6.55 -19.89 -6.02
C GLY A 24 7.21 -20.40 -4.72
N ARG A 25 7.57 -19.50 -3.80
CA ARG A 25 8.18 -19.80 -2.50
C ARG A 25 7.76 -18.78 -1.45
N VAL A 26 7.97 -19.12 -0.17
CA VAL A 26 7.80 -18.16 0.93
C VAL A 26 8.77 -16.98 0.74
N PRO A 27 8.27 -15.73 0.66
CA PRO A 27 9.13 -14.55 0.58
C PRO A 27 9.82 -14.31 1.93
N LYS A 28 11.01 -13.73 1.88
CA LYS A 28 11.73 -13.28 3.08
C LYS A 28 11.13 -11.98 3.59
N ASP A 29 11.31 -11.72 4.88
CA ASP A 29 10.80 -10.50 5.51
C ASP A 29 11.40 -9.23 4.88
N GLU A 30 12.67 -9.25 4.46
CA GLU A 30 13.29 -8.11 3.81
C GLU A 30 12.68 -7.80 2.43
N GLU A 31 12.27 -8.84 1.67
CA GLU A 31 11.62 -8.69 0.37
C GLU A 31 10.26 -8.01 0.53
N VAL A 32 9.48 -8.43 1.55
CA VAL A 32 8.18 -7.83 1.88
C VAL A 32 8.36 -6.38 2.34
N ASP A 33 9.34 -6.10 3.18
CA ASP A 33 9.57 -4.76 3.72
C ASP A 33 10.08 -3.77 2.66
N GLN A 34 10.91 -4.21 1.73
CA GLN A 34 11.36 -3.41 0.60
C GLN A 34 10.19 -3.03 -0.32
N ILE A 35 9.35 -4.01 -0.69
CA ILE A 35 8.18 -3.76 -1.54
C ILE A 35 7.14 -2.91 -0.81
N PHE A 36 6.97 -3.11 0.50
CA PHE A 36 6.09 -2.27 1.32
C PHE A 36 6.53 -0.80 1.33
N LEU A 37 7.84 -0.55 1.47
CA LEU A 37 8.40 0.80 1.39
C LEU A 37 8.18 1.39 -0.02
N LEU A 38 8.54 0.65 -1.06
CA LEU A 38 8.40 1.07 -2.45
C LEU A 38 6.95 1.44 -2.79
N THR A 39 6.00 0.58 -2.42
CA THR A 39 4.55 0.80 -2.64
C THR A 39 4.09 2.12 -2.03
N ARG A 40 4.57 2.46 -0.82
CA ARG A 40 4.22 3.71 -0.14
C ARG A 40 4.85 4.94 -0.79
N VAL A 41 6.10 4.81 -1.26
CA VAL A 41 6.76 5.87 -2.04
C VAL A 41 6.01 6.09 -3.35
N MET A 42 5.69 5.03 -4.08
CA MET A 42 4.91 5.10 -5.32
C MET A 42 3.56 5.79 -5.10
N TYR A 43 2.79 5.38 -4.10
CA TYR A 43 1.47 5.94 -3.80
C TYR A 43 1.50 7.45 -3.48
N LYS A 44 2.56 7.92 -2.82
CA LYS A 44 2.68 9.32 -2.40
C LYS A 44 3.41 10.20 -3.42
N ALA A 45 4.60 9.79 -3.80
CA ALA A 45 5.56 10.64 -4.51
C ALA A 45 5.49 10.48 -6.03
N ILE A 46 5.24 9.27 -6.53
CA ILE A 46 5.28 9.01 -7.98
C ILE A 46 3.88 9.14 -8.59
N LEU A 47 2.92 8.37 -8.08
CA LEU A 47 1.56 8.37 -8.61
C LEU A 47 0.73 9.56 -8.11
N GLY A 48 1.20 10.26 -7.06
CA GLY A 48 0.50 11.40 -6.47
C GLY A 48 -0.90 11.10 -5.92
N LEU A 49 -1.31 9.83 -5.84
CA LEU A 49 -2.66 9.41 -5.47
C LEU A 49 -3.04 9.88 -4.08
N HIS A 50 -2.07 9.91 -3.16
CA HIS A 50 -2.30 10.49 -1.84
C HIS A 50 -2.86 11.92 -1.89
N TYR A 51 -2.32 12.76 -2.75
CA TYR A 51 -2.72 14.16 -2.88
C TYR A 51 -4.04 14.28 -3.65
N LYS A 52 -4.18 13.55 -4.76
CA LYS A 52 -5.42 13.50 -5.54
C LYS A 52 -6.62 13.07 -4.69
N ARG A 53 -6.41 12.11 -3.78
CA ARG A 53 -7.42 11.68 -2.81
C ARG A 53 -7.83 12.79 -1.85
N GLN A 54 -6.88 13.60 -1.39
CA GLN A 54 -7.17 14.73 -0.51
C GLN A 54 -7.96 15.81 -1.25
N GLU A 55 -7.61 16.10 -2.50
CA GLU A 55 -8.32 17.06 -3.35
C GLU A 55 -9.76 16.63 -3.61
N GLN A 56 -10.00 15.37 -3.98
CA GLN A 56 -11.35 14.83 -4.18
C GLN A 56 -12.21 14.98 -2.93
N LYS A 57 -11.65 14.69 -1.75
CA LYS A 57 -12.34 14.90 -0.47
C LYS A 57 -12.69 16.37 -0.21
N LYS A 58 -11.77 17.29 -0.50
CA LYS A 58 -12.02 18.74 -0.36
C LYS A 58 -13.10 19.22 -1.33
N ALA A 59 -13.16 18.64 -2.53
CA ALA A 59 -14.16 18.94 -3.56
C ALA A 59 -15.53 18.27 -3.31
N GLY A 60 -15.71 17.53 -2.21
CA GLY A 60 -16.95 16.81 -1.92
C GLY A 60 -17.18 15.59 -2.83
N GLN A 61 -16.19 15.19 -3.61
CA GLN A 61 -16.26 14.02 -4.48
C GLN A 61 -15.94 12.74 -3.69
N LEU A 62 -16.58 11.63 -4.08
CA LEU A 62 -16.22 10.33 -3.53
C LEU A 62 -14.78 9.98 -3.93
N ALA A 63 -13.95 9.75 -2.93
CA ALA A 63 -12.54 9.46 -3.16
C ALA A 63 -12.36 7.98 -3.53
N ILE A 64 -12.33 7.69 -4.84
CA ILE A 64 -12.29 6.32 -5.40
C ILE A 64 -10.87 5.74 -5.42
N PHE A 65 -9.85 6.60 -5.24
CA PHE A 65 -8.43 6.22 -5.25
C PHE A 65 -7.73 6.82 -4.02
#